data_AF-A0A4U8W7Z8-F1
#
_entry.id   AF-A0A4U8W7Z8-F1
#
_cell.length_a   1.000
_cell.length_b   1.000
_cell.length_c   1.000
_cell.angle_alpha   90.00
_cell.angle_beta   90.00
_cell.angle_gamma   90.00
#
_symmetry.space_group_name_H-M   'P 1'
#
loop_
_entity.id
_entity.type
_entity.pdbx_description
1 polymer ?
#
loop_
_entity_poly.entity_id
_entity_poly.type
_entity_poly.pdbx_seq_one_letter_code
_entity_poly.pdbx_strand_id
1 'polypeptide(L)'
;MAGESTALTMDHPVVRALTAQAPVGWERLDAVFVMTVSDHIASIVYSDRSRVKPVEPSELVVEAVRDLRAKTAAGSGDLWWRMSLALTSAGICEVDYDYGADPFPECRLLAPQAYAADLAAFPRARIPLWLSAYLRHDDRQRRTAHQAVRQARRDRVAEVWPVLAEKEFPPFPVLWARWATIAAAFTAVRSEWGPRMAPWTALFEGASGAGATLCALPHRRAVLSGGVPDAPALAVAYNEGAAMPDLYAGAPDWVADPVLNQRAADGLLSFCYWWDAGRWYRGQSPPAKDCAQALPGVWTAETVRDLVTELIVDAGGHVREQAAAALVSAAEAGKVTPALLMEVFGDGERFDADGAWHQYTLAGVVATAPEEQMPAERALKLVREYITGRGLDTTGYPLAELVAERFSVGWLVYAPVPVGTIAIDRAVFYVADDGTLEHSSSSVTPAEFIAEFERQFTDRHSLEEGCRWITGSAKEPDRRTTRSVTESPI
;
A
#
# COMPACT_ATOMS: atom_id res chain seq x y z
N MET A 1 -27.89 4.70 -11.23
CA MET A 1 -29.24 4.39 -11.75
C MET A 1 -29.57 3.00 -11.23
N ALA A 2 -30.56 2.88 -10.34
CA ALA A 2 -30.96 1.58 -9.79
C ALA A 2 -31.53 0.71 -10.92
N GLY A 3 -31.08 -0.55 -11.02
CA GLY A 3 -31.47 -1.48 -12.07
C GLY A 3 -32.99 -1.66 -12.13
N GLU A 4 -33.58 -1.53 -13.32
CA GLU A 4 -34.96 -1.92 -13.56
C GLU A 4 -35.06 -3.44 -13.42
N SER A 5 -35.66 -3.90 -12.32
CA SER A 5 -35.97 -5.32 -12.14
C SER A 5 -37.14 -5.70 -13.05
N THR A 6 -36.83 -6.39 -14.15
CA THR A 6 -37.85 -7.03 -14.98
C THR A 6 -38.07 -8.44 -14.47
N ALA A 7 -39.27 -8.74 -13.96
CA ALA A 7 -39.62 -10.08 -13.52
C ALA A 7 -39.76 -11.02 -14.73
N LEU A 8 -38.82 -11.95 -14.92
CA LEU A 8 -38.98 -13.05 -15.87
C LEU A 8 -39.88 -14.12 -15.26
N THR A 9 -40.90 -14.56 -16.00
CA THR A 9 -41.79 -15.64 -15.55
C THR A 9 -41.20 -17.03 -15.84
N MET A 10 -41.77 -18.07 -15.22
CA MET A 10 -41.36 -19.47 -15.46
C MET A 10 -41.48 -19.92 -16.92
N ASP A 11 -42.39 -19.30 -17.68
CA ASP A 11 -42.58 -19.60 -19.10
C ASP A 11 -41.54 -18.92 -20.01
N HIS A 12 -40.74 -18.00 -19.46
CA HIS A 12 -39.73 -17.28 -20.23
C HIS A 12 -38.67 -18.26 -20.77
N PRO A 13 -38.25 -18.16 -22.06
CA PRO A 13 -37.32 -19.10 -22.67
C PRO A 13 -36.01 -19.31 -21.89
N VAL A 14 -35.46 -18.24 -21.32
CA VAL A 14 -34.26 -18.30 -20.46
C VAL A 14 -34.52 -19.15 -19.21
N VAL A 15 -35.62 -18.89 -18.49
CA VAL A 15 -35.95 -19.62 -17.24
C VAL A 15 -36.25 -21.09 -17.53
N ARG A 16 -36.92 -21.39 -18.63
CA ARG A 16 -37.15 -22.76 -19.09
C ARG A 16 -35.86 -23.50 -19.41
N ALA A 17 -34.94 -22.86 -20.15
CA ALA A 17 -33.66 -23.47 -20.51
C ALA A 17 -32.79 -23.73 -19.26
N LEU A 18 -32.74 -22.77 -18.32
CA LEU A 18 -32.04 -22.91 -17.04
C LEU A 18 -32.62 -24.01 -16.16
N THR A 19 -33.95 -24.17 -16.15
CA THR A 19 -34.60 -25.21 -15.35
C THR A 19 -34.42 -26.60 -15.98
N ALA A 20 -34.39 -26.68 -17.32
CA ALA A 20 -34.20 -27.94 -18.04
C ALA A 20 -32.81 -28.56 -17.82
N GLN A 21 -31.77 -27.75 -17.62
CA GLN A 21 -30.41 -28.22 -17.31
C GLN A 21 -30.16 -28.41 -15.80
N ALA A 22 -31.14 -28.09 -14.94
CA ALA A 22 -30.96 -28.10 -13.50
C ALA A 22 -30.78 -29.53 -12.95
N PRO A 23 -29.83 -29.76 -12.03
CA PRO A 23 -29.67 -31.05 -11.39
C PRO A 23 -30.89 -31.36 -10.52
N VAL A 24 -31.22 -32.65 -10.39
CA VAL A 24 -32.33 -33.09 -9.52
C VAL A 24 -32.08 -32.63 -8.08
N GLY A 25 -33.10 -32.03 -7.46
CA GLY A 25 -33.08 -31.61 -6.06
C GLY A 25 -32.51 -30.21 -5.78
N TRP A 26 -32.29 -29.40 -6.82
CA TRP A 26 -31.87 -28.00 -6.64
C TRP A 26 -32.92 -27.16 -5.91
N GLU A 27 -32.47 -26.19 -5.12
CA GLU A 27 -33.35 -25.23 -4.42
C GLU A 27 -33.17 -23.80 -4.95
N ARG A 28 -31.94 -23.43 -5.30
CA ARG A 28 -31.59 -22.10 -5.84
C ARG A 28 -30.62 -22.22 -7.01
N LEU A 29 -30.75 -21.30 -7.95
CA LEU A 29 -29.82 -21.04 -9.05
C LEU A 29 -29.40 -19.58 -8.99
N ASP A 30 -28.09 -19.35 -9.12
CA ASP A 30 -27.50 -18.04 -9.36
C ASP A 30 -26.71 -18.11 -10.68
N ALA A 31 -27.05 -17.24 -11.62
CA ALA A 31 -26.44 -17.18 -12.94
C ALA A 31 -25.97 -15.76 -13.27
N VAL A 32 -24.79 -15.66 -13.88
CA VAL A 32 -24.23 -14.40 -14.37
C VAL A 32 -23.82 -14.59 -15.82
N PHE A 33 -24.27 -13.69 -16.68
CA PHE A 33 -23.96 -13.66 -18.11
C PHE A 33 -23.32 -12.33 -18.45
N VAL A 34 -22.11 -12.31 -18.98
CA VAL A 34 -21.48 -11.15 -19.61
C VAL A 34 -21.48 -11.38 -21.11
N MET A 35 -22.04 -10.44 -21.88
CA MET A 35 -22.33 -10.71 -23.28
C MET A 35 -22.14 -9.48 -24.18
N THR A 36 -21.58 -9.74 -25.35
CA THR A 36 -21.48 -8.83 -26.50
C THR A 36 -22.11 -9.48 -27.73
N VAL A 37 -22.12 -8.79 -28.87
CA VAL A 37 -22.50 -9.39 -30.16
C VAL A 37 -21.62 -10.55 -30.61
N SER A 38 -20.37 -10.62 -30.16
CA SER A 38 -19.36 -11.56 -30.69
C SER A 38 -18.90 -12.60 -29.70
N ASP A 39 -18.99 -12.31 -28.40
CA ASP A 39 -18.43 -13.15 -27.35
C ASP A 39 -19.25 -13.07 -26.05
N HIS A 40 -19.11 -14.08 -25.20
CA HIS A 40 -19.79 -14.17 -23.91
C HIS A 40 -19.01 -14.99 -22.88
N ILE A 41 -19.20 -14.63 -21.61
CA ILE A 41 -18.81 -15.44 -20.44
C ILE A 41 -20.08 -15.70 -19.66
N ALA A 42 -20.26 -16.93 -19.19
CA ALA A 42 -21.41 -17.31 -18.41
C ALA A 42 -21.00 -18.25 -17.27
N SER A 43 -21.57 -18.00 -16.09
CA SER A 43 -21.35 -18.80 -14.89
C SER A 43 -22.70 -19.14 -14.31
N ILE A 44 -22.98 -20.43 -14.10
CA ILE A 44 -24.23 -20.91 -13.52
C ILE A 44 -23.90 -21.79 -12.34
N VAL A 45 -24.53 -21.49 -11.21
CA VAL A 45 -24.34 -22.21 -9.97
C VAL A 45 -25.69 -22.65 -9.45
N TYR A 46 -25.86 -23.95 -9.25
CA TYR A 46 -27.02 -24.51 -8.56
C TYR A 46 -26.62 -24.82 -7.12
N SER A 47 -27.54 -24.58 -6.19
CA SER A 47 -27.35 -24.92 -4.79
C SER A 47 -28.56 -25.64 -4.21
N ASP A 48 -28.26 -26.54 -3.27
CA ASP A 48 -29.18 -27.09 -2.29
C ASP A 48 -28.72 -26.68 -0.87
N ARG A 49 -29.40 -27.13 0.19
CA ARG A 49 -29.08 -26.77 1.59
C ARG A 49 -27.65 -27.10 2.05
N SER A 50 -26.93 -27.93 1.30
CA SER A 50 -25.64 -28.50 1.71
C SER A 50 -24.57 -28.45 0.63
N ARG A 51 -24.93 -28.23 -0.64
CA ARG A 51 -24.02 -28.35 -1.78
C ARG A 51 -24.22 -27.22 -2.76
N VAL A 52 -23.09 -26.79 -3.33
CA VAL A 52 -23.02 -25.85 -4.44
C VAL A 52 -22.40 -26.58 -5.63
N LYS A 53 -23.03 -26.51 -6.79
CA LYS A 53 -22.61 -27.19 -8.01
C LYS A 53 -22.55 -26.20 -9.18
N PRO A 54 -21.34 -25.83 -9.66
CA PRO A 54 -21.19 -25.09 -10.90
C PRO A 54 -21.58 -25.97 -12.09
N VAL A 55 -22.21 -25.38 -13.09
CA VAL A 55 -22.66 -26.04 -14.31
C VAL A 55 -22.34 -25.15 -15.51
N GLU A 56 -21.75 -25.73 -16.55
CA GLU A 56 -21.54 -25.04 -17.81
C GLU A 56 -22.88 -24.75 -18.51
N PRO A 57 -23.07 -23.55 -19.07
CA PRO A 57 -24.31 -23.20 -19.76
C PRO A 57 -24.47 -24.00 -21.06
N SER A 58 -25.65 -24.59 -21.25
CA SER A 58 -26.00 -25.18 -22.55
C SER A 58 -26.17 -24.11 -23.64
N GLU A 59 -25.98 -24.48 -24.91
CA GLU A 59 -26.17 -23.58 -26.06
C GLU A 59 -27.57 -22.95 -26.06
N LEU A 60 -28.61 -23.72 -25.70
CA LEU A 60 -29.98 -23.23 -25.58
C LEU A 60 -30.13 -22.09 -24.56
N VAL A 61 -29.39 -22.15 -23.45
CA VAL A 61 -29.39 -21.06 -22.46
C VAL A 61 -28.71 -19.82 -23.05
N VAL A 62 -27.55 -19.99 -23.67
CA VAL A 62 -26.79 -18.88 -24.27
C VAL A 62 -27.62 -18.19 -25.38
N GLU A 63 -28.26 -18.95 -26.26
CA GLU A 63 -29.13 -18.43 -27.31
C GLU A 63 -30.35 -17.69 -26.74
N ALA A 64 -31.02 -18.26 -25.73
CA ALA A 64 -32.16 -17.61 -25.10
C ALA A 64 -31.78 -16.27 -24.44
N VAL A 65 -30.60 -16.20 -23.83
CA VAL A 65 -30.07 -14.96 -23.22
C VAL A 65 -29.67 -13.95 -24.31
N ARG A 66 -29.08 -14.40 -25.41
CA ARG A 66 -28.75 -13.54 -26.57
C ARG A 66 -30.00 -12.92 -27.19
N ASP A 67 -31.05 -13.72 -27.36
CA ASP A 67 -32.35 -13.26 -27.85
C ASP A 67 -33.00 -12.27 -26.88
N LEU A 68 -32.92 -12.53 -25.58
CA LEU A 68 -33.37 -11.60 -24.55
C LEU A 68 -32.62 -10.26 -24.65
N ARG A 69 -31.29 -10.30 -24.73
CA ARG A 69 -30.45 -9.10 -24.89
C ARG A 69 -30.86 -8.27 -26.10
N ALA A 70 -31.07 -8.91 -27.24
CA ALA A 70 -31.51 -8.24 -28.47
C ALA A 70 -32.90 -7.61 -28.33
N LYS A 71 -33.83 -8.26 -27.64
CA LYS A 71 -35.17 -7.71 -27.36
C LYS A 71 -35.14 -6.55 -26.37
N THR A 72 -34.30 -6.62 -25.33
CA THR A 72 -34.12 -5.52 -24.38
C THR A 72 -33.62 -4.25 -25.10
N ALA A 73 -32.67 -4.40 -26.04
CA ALA A 73 -32.16 -3.29 -26.86
C ALA A 73 -33.28 -2.50 -27.57
N ALA A 74 -34.27 -3.20 -28.10
CA ALA A 74 -35.38 -2.60 -28.82
C ALA A 74 -36.38 -1.85 -27.91
N GLY A 75 -36.40 -2.15 -26.61
CA GLY A 75 -37.34 -1.57 -25.64
C GLY A 75 -36.77 -0.41 -24.83
N SER A 76 -35.55 -0.54 -24.30
CA SER A 76 -34.93 0.45 -23.40
C SER A 76 -33.94 1.39 -24.11
N GLY A 77 -33.48 1.04 -25.33
CA GLY A 77 -32.48 1.79 -26.09
C GLY A 77 -31.03 1.53 -25.69
N ASP A 78 -30.77 0.90 -24.55
CA ASP A 78 -29.44 0.56 -24.08
C ASP A 78 -29.27 -0.95 -23.87
N LEU A 79 -28.10 -1.45 -24.28
CA LEU A 79 -27.72 -2.85 -24.07
C LEU A 79 -26.96 -3.01 -22.76
N TRP A 80 -27.46 -3.89 -21.91
CA TRP A 80 -26.70 -4.33 -20.74
C TRP A 80 -25.47 -5.12 -21.19
N TRP A 81 -24.42 -5.03 -20.38
CA TRP A 81 -23.18 -5.79 -20.57
C TRP A 81 -23.20 -7.07 -19.75
N ARG A 82 -23.84 -7.02 -18.57
CA ARG A 82 -24.00 -8.16 -17.68
C ARG A 82 -25.44 -8.31 -17.23
N MET A 83 -25.92 -9.55 -17.20
CA MET A 83 -27.19 -9.94 -16.59
C MET A 83 -26.90 -10.88 -15.42
N SER A 84 -27.43 -10.57 -14.25
CA SER A 84 -27.43 -11.44 -13.08
C SER A 84 -28.84 -11.95 -12.85
N LEU A 85 -28.99 -13.25 -12.60
CA LEU A 85 -30.28 -13.89 -12.41
C LEU A 85 -30.21 -14.82 -11.20
N ALA A 86 -31.17 -14.65 -10.28
CA ALA A 86 -31.40 -15.55 -9.18
C ALA A 86 -32.78 -16.21 -9.35
N LEU A 87 -32.82 -17.54 -9.33
CA LEU A 87 -34.05 -18.32 -9.48
C LEU A 87 -34.15 -19.32 -8.34
N THR A 88 -35.34 -19.46 -7.76
CA THR A 88 -35.63 -20.52 -6.77
C THR A 88 -36.47 -21.62 -7.39
N SER A 89 -36.44 -22.82 -6.81
CA SER A 89 -37.29 -23.94 -7.25
C SER A 89 -38.79 -23.66 -7.08
N ALA A 90 -39.15 -22.67 -6.25
CA ALA A 90 -40.51 -22.14 -6.12
C ALA A 90 -40.93 -21.21 -7.27
N GLY A 91 -40.03 -20.91 -8.21
CA GLY A 91 -40.29 -20.06 -9.38
C GLY A 91 -40.15 -18.56 -9.13
N ILE A 92 -39.62 -18.15 -7.98
CA ILE A 92 -39.25 -16.74 -7.74
C ILE A 92 -37.99 -16.45 -8.55
N CYS A 93 -38.09 -15.48 -9.46
CA CYS A 93 -37.02 -15.08 -10.36
C CYS A 93 -36.72 -13.59 -10.19
N GLU A 94 -35.48 -13.27 -9.85
CA GLU A 94 -34.96 -11.90 -9.76
C GLU A 94 -33.90 -11.73 -10.85
N VAL A 95 -34.01 -10.65 -11.61
CA VAL A 95 -33.07 -10.31 -12.67
C VAL A 95 -32.59 -8.89 -12.47
N ASP A 96 -31.28 -8.71 -12.62
CA ASP A 96 -30.59 -7.43 -12.60
C ASP A 96 -29.74 -7.27 -13.87
N TYR A 97 -29.75 -6.06 -14.41
CA TYR A 97 -29.04 -5.70 -15.62
C TYR A 97 -28.01 -4.63 -15.30
N ASP A 98 -26.75 -4.92 -15.61
CA ASP A 98 -25.63 -4.03 -15.38
C ASP A 98 -25.10 -3.48 -16.72
N TYR A 99 -25.11 -2.16 -16.80
CA TYR A 99 -24.68 -1.37 -17.95
C TYR A 99 -23.21 -0.91 -17.83
N GLY A 100 -22.46 -1.55 -16.93
CA GLY A 100 -21.04 -1.32 -16.66
C GLY A 100 -20.83 -0.24 -15.61
N ALA A 101 -21.69 -0.16 -14.60
CA ALA A 101 -21.54 0.84 -13.54
C ALA A 101 -20.16 0.71 -12.85
N ASP A 102 -19.75 -0.54 -12.59
CA ASP A 102 -18.46 -0.89 -12.01
C ASP A 102 -17.64 -1.77 -12.97
N PRO A 103 -16.30 -1.76 -12.87
CA PRO A 103 -15.45 -2.70 -13.61
C PRO A 103 -15.79 -4.15 -13.28
N PHE A 104 -15.79 -5.01 -14.31
CA PHE A 104 -15.97 -6.44 -14.08
C PHE A 104 -14.70 -7.07 -13.53
N PRO A 105 -14.82 -8.08 -12.64
CA PRO A 105 -13.67 -8.90 -12.24
C PRO A 105 -12.98 -9.50 -13.47
N GLU A 106 -11.67 -9.70 -13.39
CA GLU A 106 -10.86 -10.20 -14.53
C GLU A 106 -11.41 -11.49 -15.14
N CYS A 107 -11.89 -12.42 -14.31
CA CYS A 107 -12.48 -13.68 -14.76
C CYS A 107 -13.82 -13.53 -15.51
N ARG A 108 -14.40 -12.33 -15.53
CA ARG A 108 -15.66 -11.97 -16.18
C ARG A 108 -15.48 -10.85 -17.21
N LEU A 109 -14.25 -10.43 -17.47
CA LEU A 109 -13.93 -9.40 -18.44
C LEU A 109 -13.69 -10.06 -19.81
N LEU A 110 -14.47 -9.66 -20.82
CA LEU A 110 -14.25 -10.12 -22.19
C LEU A 110 -13.04 -9.41 -22.79
N ALA A 111 -12.48 -9.98 -23.86
CA ALA A 111 -11.39 -9.32 -24.58
C ALA A 111 -11.83 -7.94 -25.13
N PRO A 112 -10.92 -6.95 -25.25
CA PRO A 112 -11.28 -5.60 -25.73
C PRO A 112 -11.98 -5.61 -27.10
N GLN A 113 -11.60 -6.54 -27.98
CA GLN A 113 -12.17 -6.66 -29.32
C GLN A 113 -13.67 -7.01 -29.30
N ALA A 114 -14.12 -7.77 -28.30
CA ALA A 114 -15.52 -8.14 -28.17
C ALA A 114 -16.40 -6.93 -27.82
N TYR A 115 -15.94 -6.10 -26.88
CA TYR A 115 -16.60 -4.84 -26.53
C TYR A 115 -16.56 -3.83 -27.69
N ALA A 116 -15.44 -3.75 -28.41
CA ALA A 116 -15.32 -2.88 -29.58
C ALA A 116 -16.31 -3.29 -30.69
N ALA A 117 -16.46 -4.59 -30.96
CA ALA A 117 -17.44 -5.11 -31.92
C ALA A 117 -18.89 -4.78 -31.49
N ASP A 118 -19.20 -4.88 -30.18
CA ASP A 118 -20.52 -4.52 -29.67
C ASP A 118 -20.82 -3.03 -29.86
N LEU A 119 -19.85 -2.15 -29.56
CA LEU A 119 -20.01 -0.71 -29.75
C LEU A 119 -20.08 -0.31 -31.24
N ALA A 120 -19.49 -1.09 -32.14
CA ALA A 120 -19.65 -0.89 -33.58
C ALA A 120 -21.06 -1.26 -34.06
N ALA A 121 -21.64 -2.34 -33.51
CA ALA A 121 -23.01 -2.76 -33.82
C ALA A 121 -24.08 -1.90 -33.14
N PHE A 122 -23.80 -1.44 -31.92
CA PHE A 122 -24.68 -0.64 -31.09
C PHE A 122 -23.92 0.58 -30.53
N PRO A 123 -23.75 1.63 -31.35
CA PRO A 123 -23.03 2.83 -30.94
C PRO A 123 -23.67 3.52 -29.74
N ARG A 124 -22.83 3.93 -28.78
CA ARG A 124 -23.24 4.70 -27.59
C ARG A 124 -22.52 6.04 -27.58
N ALA A 125 -23.23 7.09 -27.19
CA ALA A 125 -22.64 8.43 -27.08
C ALA A 125 -21.54 8.49 -26.00
N ARG A 126 -21.73 7.73 -24.91
CA ARG A 126 -20.77 7.61 -23.81
C ARG A 126 -20.81 6.20 -23.24
N ILE A 127 -19.65 5.72 -22.82
CA ILE A 127 -19.51 4.45 -22.09
C ILE A 127 -18.84 4.73 -20.73
N PRO A 128 -18.99 3.81 -19.75
CA PRO A 128 -18.31 3.91 -18.47
C PRO A 128 -16.80 4.13 -18.63
N LEU A 129 -16.20 4.94 -17.76
CA LEU A 129 -14.80 5.34 -17.88
C LEU A 129 -13.86 4.14 -17.94
N TRP A 130 -14.06 3.15 -17.07
CA TRP A 130 -13.25 1.93 -17.04
C TRP A 130 -13.26 1.18 -18.39
N LEU A 131 -14.42 1.08 -19.04
CA LEU A 131 -14.55 0.39 -20.31
C LEU A 131 -13.88 1.20 -21.43
N SER A 132 -14.01 2.52 -21.39
CA SER A 132 -13.33 3.40 -22.34
C SER A 132 -11.80 3.34 -22.21
N ALA A 133 -11.28 3.26 -20.99
CA ALA A 133 -9.86 3.07 -20.74
C ALA A 133 -9.41 1.69 -21.19
N TYR A 134 -10.11 0.62 -20.80
CA TYR A 134 -9.81 -0.75 -21.22
C TYR A 134 -9.70 -0.92 -22.75
N LEU A 135 -10.55 -0.21 -23.49
CA LEU A 135 -10.53 -0.23 -24.95
C LEU A 135 -9.45 0.66 -25.59
N ARG A 136 -9.03 1.74 -24.94
CA ARG A 136 -8.33 2.87 -25.61
C ARG A 136 -7.15 3.43 -24.83
N HIS A 137 -6.72 2.85 -23.72
CA HIS A 137 -5.63 3.42 -22.91
C HIS A 137 -4.31 3.47 -23.68
N ASP A 138 -4.00 2.42 -24.47
CA ASP A 138 -2.83 2.35 -25.35
C ASP A 138 -1.53 2.70 -24.62
N ASP A 139 -1.44 2.29 -23.35
CA ASP A 139 -0.33 2.60 -22.43
C ASP A 139 0.04 4.09 -22.32
N ARG A 140 -0.86 5.01 -22.69
CA ARG A 140 -0.62 6.47 -22.70
C ARG A 140 -0.28 7.06 -21.33
N GLN A 141 -0.65 6.36 -20.25
CA GLN A 141 -0.37 6.76 -18.88
C GLN A 141 0.82 6.03 -18.25
N ARG A 142 1.40 5.03 -18.93
CA ARG A 142 2.64 4.40 -18.46
C ARG A 142 3.80 5.37 -18.57
N ARG A 143 4.69 5.30 -17.59
CA ARG A 143 5.91 6.08 -17.50
C ARG A 143 7.06 5.18 -17.06
N THR A 144 7.53 4.35 -17.97
CA THR A 144 8.73 3.51 -17.76
C THR A 144 9.92 4.38 -17.36
N ALA A 145 10.92 3.81 -16.68
CA ALA A 145 12.11 4.57 -16.28
C ALA A 145 12.80 5.31 -17.46
N HIS A 146 12.83 4.69 -18.63
CA HIS A 146 13.36 5.33 -19.83
C HIS A 146 12.50 6.50 -20.32
N GLN A 147 11.17 6.37 -20.29
CA GLN A 147 10.25 7.47 -20.60
C GLN A 147 10.38 8.61 -19.59
N ALA A 148 10.49 8.31 -18.29
CA ALA A 148 10.66 9.29 -17.23
C ALA A 148 11.92 10.14 -17.42
N VAL A 149 13.08 9.51 -17.68
CA VAL A 149 14.34 10.22 -17.98
C VAL A 149 14.22 11.08 -19.23
N ARG A 150 13.58 10.58 -20.31
CA ARG A 150 13.39 11.34 -21.54
C ARG A 150 12.46 12.53 -21.35
N GLN A 151 11.36 12.36 -20.63
CA GLN A 151 10.40 13.43 -20.34
C GLN A 151 11.06 14.49 -19.44
N ALA A 152 11.70 14.12 -18.33
CA ALA A 152 12.38 15.07 -17.44
C ALA A 152 13.46 15.91 -18.15
N ARG A 153 14.15 15.35 -19.16
CA ARG A 153 15.08 16.12 -20.02
C ARG A 153 14.34 17.08 -20.95
N ARG A 154 13.26 16.63 -21.59
CA ARG A 154 12.43 17.45 -22.47
C ARG A 154 11.79 18.60 -21.71
N ASP A 155 11.21 18.33 -20.55
CA ASP A 155 10.55 19.31 -19.70
C ASP A 155 11.53 20.39 -19.25
N ARG A 156 12.77 20.03 -18.86
CA ARG A 156 13.81 21.02 -18.56
C ARG A 156 14.18 21.92 -19.74
N VAL A 157 14.25 21.37 -20.95
CA VAL A 157 14.55 22.15 -22.17
C VAL A 157 13.36 23.04 -22.57
N ALA A 158 12.14 22.56 -22.35
CA ALA A 158 10.90 23.26 -22.65
C ALA A 158 10.42 24.16 -21.50
N GLU A 159 11.19 24.27 -20.41
CA GLU A 159 10.84 25.01 -19.20
C GLU A 159 9.47 24.64 -18.62
N VAL A 160 9.11 23.36 -18.72
CA VAL A 160 7.92 22.79 -18.09
C VAL A 160 8.26 22.45 -16.64
N TRP A 161 7.77 23.28 -15.73
CA TRP A 161 8.01 23.15 -14.29
C TRP A 161 6.82 22.51 -13.59
N PRO A 162 7.06 21.77 -12.51
CA PRO A 162 5.97 21.20 -11.74
C PRO A 162 5.23 22.25 -10.93
N VAL A 163 3.94 22.00 -10.69
CA VAL A 163 3.08 22.86 -9.87
C VAL A 163 3.30 22.51 -8.41
N LEU A 164 3.63 23.52 -7.61
CA LEU A 164 3.75 23.37 -6.15
C LEU A 164 2.35 23.17 -5.54
N ALA A 165 2.14 22.03 -4.87
CA ALA A 165 0.89 21.68 -4.21
C ALA A 165 0.94 22.03 -2.71
N GLU A 166 1.29 23.27 -2.39
CA GLU A 166 1.45 23.73 -1.01
C GLU A 166 0.08 23.76 -0.30
N LYS A 167 0.02 23.22 0.92
CA LYS A 167 -1.20 23.11 1.76
C LYS A 167 -2.32 22.24 1.17
N GLU A 168 -2.09 21.57 0.05
CA GLU A 168 -3.05 20.59 -0.48
C GLU A 168 -3.03 19.29 0.34
N PHE A 169 -1.86 18.90 0.84
CA PHE A 169 -1.65 17.74 1.69
C PHE A 169 -0.82 18.09 2.94
N PRO A 170 -0.98 17.35 4.06
CA PRO A 170 0.01 17.35 5.13
C PRO A 170 1.41 16.99 4.58
N PRO A 171 2.50 17.43 5.25
CA PRO A 171 3.85 16.97 4.94
C PRO A 171 3.91 15.44 4.85
N PHE A 172 4.71 14.90 3.93
CA PHE A 172 4.76 13.45 3.69
C PHE A 172 4.89 12.60 4.98
N PRO A 173 5.80 12.90 5.93
CA PRO A 173 5.91 12.11 7.16
C PRO A 173 4.61 12.08 8.00
N VAL A 174 3.88 13.20 8.03
CA VAL A 174 2.60 13.32 8.74
C VAL A 174 1.51 12.54 8.01
N LEU A 175 1.44 12.68 6.69
CA LEU A 175 0.48 11.94 5.86
C LEU A 175 0.70 10.42 5.99
N TRP A 176 1.96 9.97 5.95
CA TRP A 176 2.37 8.58 6.13
C TRP A 176 1.95 8.02 7.49
N ALA A 177 2.27 8.76 8.57
CA ALA A 177 1.90 8.38 9.93
C ALA A 177 0.38 8.26 10.12
N ARG A 178 -0.39 9.22 9.60
CA ARG A 178 -1.86 9.18 9.66
C ARG A 178 -2.43 8.00 8.90
N TRP A 179 -1.89 7.69 7.72
CA TRP A 179 -2.29 6.51 6.97
C TRP A 179 -2.05 5.23 7.78
N ALA A 180 -0.87 5.12 8.42
CA ALA A 180 -0.53 3.99 9.27
C ALA A 180 -1.49 3.86 10.46
N THR A 181 -1.89 4.98 11.09
CA THR A 181 -2.88 4.95 12.18
C THR A 181 -4.25 4.43 11.73
N ILE A 182 -4.73 4.87 10.56
CA ILE A 182 -6.03 4.41 10.04
C ILE A 182 -5.93 2.94 9.64
N ALA A 183 -4.84 2.53 8.99
CA ALA A 183 -4.60 1.13 8.66
C ALA A 183 -4.57 0.25 9.92
N ALA A 184 -3.88 0.68 10.97
CA ALA A 184 -3.82 -0.01 12.25
C ALA A 184 -5.21 -0.17 12.89
N ALA A 185 -6.06 0.86 12.85
CA ALA A 185 -7.42 0.78 13.38
C ALA A 185 -8.32 -0.19 12.59
N PHE A 186 -8.24 -0.18 11.25
CA PHE A 186 -8.98 -1.14 10.42
C PHE A 186 -8.50 -2.59 10.64
N THR A 187 -7.21 -2.80 10.83
CA THR A 187 -6.65 -4.11 11.19
C THR A 187 -7.08 -4.53 12.60
N ALA A 188 -7.10 -3.62 13.58
CA ALA A 188 -7.53 -3.92 14.94
C ALA A 188 -8.96 -4.45 15.00
N VAL A 189 -9.87 -3.90 14.18
CA VAL A 189 -11.26 -4.39 14.11
C VAL A 189 -11.43 -5.61 13.19
N ARG A 190 -10.32 -6.20 12.72
CA ARG A 190 -10.28 -7.34 11.79
C ARG A 190 -11.08 -7.09 10.51
N SER A 191 -11.13 -5.85 10.05
CA SER A 191 -11.76 -5.54 8.77
C SER A 191 -10.93 -6.12 7.65
N GLU A 192 -11.55 -6.84 6.72
CA GLU A 192 -10.89 -7.30 5.49
C GLU A 192 -10.64 -6.13 4.51
N TRP A 193 -11.33 -5.00 4.71
CA TRP A 193 -11.30 -3.83 3.86
C TRP A 193 -10.54 -2.66 4.51
N GLY A 194 -10.34 -1.58 3.75
CA GLY A 194 -9.74 -0.34 4.23
C GLY A 194 -8.23 -0.23 3.97
N PRO A 195 -7.59 0.81 4.52
CA PRO A 195 -6.19 1.10 4.25
C PRO A 195 -5.25 0.04 4.85
N ARG A 196 -4.12 -0.18 4.19
CA ARG A 196 -3.06 -1.10 4.64
C ARG A 196 -1.68 -0.50 4.45
N MET A 197 -0.79 -0.83 5.36
CA MET A 197 0.64 -0.64 5.23
C MET A 197 1.29 -1.92 4.69
N ALA A 198 2.20 -1.73 3.75
CA ALA A 198 3.17 -2.70 3.28
C ALA A 198 4.56 -2.04 3.36
N PRO A 199 5.67 -2.80 3.26
CA PRO A 199 7.00 -2.21 3.21
C PRO A 199 7.07 -1.13 2.12
N TRP A 200 7.41 0.10 2.53
CA TRP A 200 7.55 1.27 1.65
C TRP A 200 6.27 1.71 0.91
N THR A 201 5.12 1.09 1.17
CA THR A 201 3.88 1.39 0.43
C THR A 201 2.68 1.44 1.35
N ALA A 202 1.84 2.45 1.22
CA ALA A 202 0.51 2.50 1.81
C ALA A 202 -0.54 2.36 0.71
N LEU A 203 -1.53 1.49 0.94
CA LEU A 203 -2.56 1.12 -0.02
C LEU A 203 -3.94 1.46 0.54
N PHE A 204 -4.82 1.97 -0.32
CA PHE A 204 -6.22 2.18 0.01
C PHE A 204 -7.06 2.03 -1.25
N GLU A 205 -8.08 1.19 -1.14
CA GLU A 205 -9.12 1.00 -2.15
C GLU A 205 -10.47 1.14 -1.44
N GLY A 206 -11.26 2.10 -1.90
CA GLY A 206 -12.61 2.37 -1.43
C GLY A 206 -13.66 1.58 -2.19
N ALA A 207 -14.84 1.42 -1.59
CA ALA A 207 -15.93 0.63 -2.17
C ALA A 207 -16.46 1.17 -3.51
N SER A 208 -16.23 2.45 -3.82
CA SER A 208 -16.61 3.07 -5.09
C SER A 208 -15.61 2.83 -6.23
N GLY A 209 -14.51 2.10 -5.99
CA GLY A 209 -13.40 1.96 -6.94
C GLY A 209 -12.41 3.13 -6.93
N ALA A 210 -12.63 4.12 -6.05
CA ALA A 210 -11.64 5.15 -5.73
C ALA A 210 -10.50 4.54 -4.92
N GLY A 211 -9.26 4.92 -5.20
CA GLY A 211 -8.13 4.36 -4.47
C GLY A 211 -6.82 5.04 -4.79
N ALA A 212 -5.87 4.86 -3.89
CA ALA A 212 -4.55 5.45 -4.01
C ALA A 212 -3.47 4.58 -3.40
N THR A 213 -2.28 4.76 -3.95
CA THR A 213 -1.03 4.21 -3.44
C THR A 213 -0.11 5.37 -3.05
N LEU A 214 0.43 5.30 -1.85
CA LEU A 214 1.50 6.16 -1.37
C LEU A 214 2.78 5.33 -1.28
N CYS A 215 3.75 5.61 -2.13
CA CYS A 215 5.05 4.92 -2.14
C CYS A 215 6.11 5.81 -1.48
N ALA A 216 6.71 5.33 -0.40
CA ALA A 216 7.85 5.94 0.27
C ALA A 216 9.16 5.52 -0.42
N LEU A 217 10.08 6.47 -0.58
CA LEU A 217 11.33 6.29 -1.29
C LEU A 217 12.53 6.77 -0.46
N PRO A 218 13.74 6.23 -0.70
CA PRO A 218 14.95 6.74 -0.07
C PRO A 218 15.13 8.24 -0.30
N HIS A 219 15.85 8.87 0.64
CA HIS A 219 16.07 10.33 0.70
C HIS A 219 14.81 11.14 0.98
N ARG A 220 13.89 10.57 1.79
CA ARG A 220 12.62 11.22 2.18
C ARG A 220 11.80 11.68 0.99
N ARG A 221 11.75 10.87 -0.06
CA ARG A 221 10.91 11.11 -1.25
C ARG A 221 9.65 10.26 -1.15
N ALA A 222 8.61 10.67 -1.85
CA ALA A 222 7.41 9.85 -1.97
C ALA A 222 6.64 10.13 -3.25
N VAL A 223 5.78 9.19 -3.64
CA VAL A 223 4.80 9.36 -4.71
C VAL A 223 3.43 8.98 -4.18
N LEU A 224 2.45 9.88 -4.33
CA LEU A 224 1.05 9.61 -4.06
C LEU A 224 0.31 9.63 -5.39
N SER A 225 -0.23 8.49 -5.80
CA SER A 225 -0.91 8.38 -7.09
C SER A 225 -2.11 7.44 -7.00
N GLY A 226 -3.13 7.68 -7.83
CA GLY A 226 -4.39 6.96 -7.70
C GLY A 226 -5.44 7.39 -8.71
N GLY A 227 -6.66 6.93 -8.46
CA GLY A 227 -7.82 7.14 -9.31
C GLY A 227 -9.07 7.47 -8.50
N VAL A 228 -9.86 8.41 -9.01
CA VAL A 228 -11.27 8.57 -8.60
C VAL A 228 -12.21 8.04 -9.69
N PRO A 229 -13.37 7.48 -9.33
CA PRO A 229 -14.39 7.05 -10.29
C PRO A 229 -14.81 8.22 -11.16
N ASP A 230 -15.04 7.95 -12.45
CA ASP A 230 -15.52 8.93 -13.43
C ASP A 230 -14.74 10.26 -13.46
N ALA A 231 -13.43 10.22 -13.22
CA ALA A 231 -12.55 11.38 -13.26
C ALA A 231 -12.82 12.26 -14.50
N PRO A 232 -13.28 13.53 -14.34
CA PRO A 232 -13.79 14.32 -15.45
C PRO A 232 -12.81 14.47 -16.62
N ALA A 233 -11.53 14.71 -16.32
CA ALA A 233 -10.49 14.87 -17.34
C ALA A 233 -10.30 13.59 -18.17
N LEU A 234 -10.32 12.41 -17.52
CA LEU A 234 -10.21 11.14 -18.23
C LEU A 234 -11.49 10.82 -19.02
N ALA A 235 -12.65 11.10 -18.44
CA ALA A 235 -13.93 10.86 -19.10
C ALA A 235 -14.03 11.59 -20.44
N VAL A 236 -13.65 12.87 -20.48
CA VAL A 236 -13.63 13.67 -21.71
C VAL A 236 -12.50 13.19 -22.65
N ALA A 237 -11.30 12.87 -22.13
CA ALA A 237 -10.21 12.38 -22.97
C ALA A 237 -10.54 11.06 -23.67
N TYR A 238 -11.21 10.13 -22.99
CA TYR A 238 -11.54 8.82 -23.56
C TYR A 238 -12.84 8.79 -24.38
N ASN A 239 -13.89 9.51 -23.95
CA ASN A 239 -15.18 9.48 -24.63
C ASN A 239 -15.31 10.55 -25.72
N GLU A 240 -14.68 11.72 -25.52
CA GLU A 240 -14.83 12.88 -26.42
C GLU A 240 -13.54 13.17 -27.23
N GLY A 241 -12.46 12.41 -26.98
CA GLY A 241 -11.21 12.53 -27.72
C GLY A 241 -10.37 13.76 -27.37
N ALA A 242 -10.61 14.37 -26.20
CA ALA A 242 -9.74 15.44 -25.71
C ALA A 242 -8.32 14.93 -25.40
N ALA A 243 -7.38 15.87 -25.27
CA ALA A 243 -6.01 15.55 -24.87
C ALA A 243 -5.99 14.89 -23.48
N MET A 244 -5.16 13.85 -23.32
CA MET A 244 -4.93 13.24 -22.00
C MET A 244 -4.23 14.24 -21.09
N PRO A 245 -4.59 14.29 -19.79
CA PRO A 245 -3.89 15.13 -18.83
C PRO A 245 -2.45 14.66 -18.68
N ASP A 246 -1.50 15.59 -18.76
CA ASP A 246 -0.08 15.31 -18.48
C ASP A 246 0.17 15.32 -16.97
N LEU A 247 -0.19 14.21 -16.32
CA LEU A 247 -0.04 14.03 -14.87
C LEU A 247 1.43 14.12 -14.41
N TYR A 248 2.38 13.93 -15.33
CA TYR A 248 3.81 13.88 -15.05
C TYR A 248 4.58 15.11 -15.56
N ALA A 249 3.87 16.16 -15.98
CA ALA A 249 4.49 17.41 -16.40
C ALA A 249 5.42 17.96 -15.31
N GLY A 250 6.71 18.12 -15.63
CA GLY A 250 7.73 18.60 -14.70
C GLY A 250 8.14 17.57 -13.63
N ALA A 251 7.69 16.32 -13.72
CA ALA A 251 8.05 15.28 -12.76
C ALA A 251 9.50 14.81 -12.96
N PRO A 252 10.25 14.60 -11.87
CA PRO A 252 11.63 14.11 -11.95
C PRO A 252 11.69 12.71 -12.55
N ASP A 253 12.89 12.30 -12.95
CA ASP A 253 13.13 11.03 -13.66
C ASP A 253 12.87 9.77 -12.81
N TRP A 254 12.89 9.91 -11.49
CA TRP A 254 12.62 8.82 -10.55
C TRP A 254 11.12 8.56 -10.31
N VAL A 255 10.22 9.44 -10.75
CA VAL A 255 8.77 9.17 -10.72
C VAL A 255 8.45 8.28 -11.93
N ALA A 256 8.43 6.96 -11.74
CA ALA A 256 8.23 6.02 -12.84
C ALA A 256 7.32 4.86 -12.42
N ASP A 257 6.92 4.01 -13.37
CA ASP A 257 5.97 2.91 -13.15
C ASP A 257 6.12 2.14 -11.82
N PRO A 258 7.33 1.77 -11.33
CA PRO A 258 7.47 0.99 -10.10
C PRO A 258 6.95 1.68 -8.82
N VAL A 259 6.79 3.00 -8.83
CA VAL A 259 6.33 3.80 -7.68
C VAL A 259 4.94 4.41 -7.92
N LEU A 260 4.33 4.10 -9.07
CA LEU A 260 3.00 4.57 -9.46
C LEU A 260 1.94 3.51 -9.11
N ASN A 261 0.72 3.98 -8.88
CA ASN A 261 -0.45 3.11 -8.72
C ASN A 261 -0.70 2.33 -10.02
N GLN A 262 -1.13 1.09 -9.89
CA GLN A 262 -1.40 0.17 -11.01
C GLN A 262 -2.33 0.77 -12.08
N ARG A 263 -3.22 1.70 -11.70
CA ARG A 263 -4.09 2.42 -12.63
C ARG A 263 -3.34 3.14 -13.75
N ALA A 264 -2.04 3.44 -13.60
CA ALA A 264 -1.22 3.94 -14.70
C ALA A 264 -1.12 2.95 -15.87
N ALA A 265 -1.03 1.65 -15.57
CA ALA A 265 -1.04 0.58 -16.56
C ALA A 265 -2.43 0.38 -17.17
N ASP A 266 -3.48 0.55 -16.38
CA ASP A 266 -4.87 0.34 -16.79
C ASP A 266 -5.50 1.57 -17.49
N GLY A 267 -4.77 2.69 -17.54
CA GLY A 267 -5.25 3.95 -18.13
C GLY A 267 -6.27 4.69 -17.27
N LEU A 268 -6.34 4.39 -15.98
CA LEU A 268 -7.30 4.95 -15.01
C LEU A 268 -6.65 5.85 -13.96
N LEU A 269 -5.36 6.18 -14.12
CA LEU A 269 -4.69 7.10 -13.21
C LEU A 269 -5.27 8.50 -13.40
N SER A 270 -5.87 9.06 -12.35
CA SER A 270 -6.49 10.40 -12.41
C SER A 270 -5.65 11.46 -11.69
N PHE A 271 -4.72 11.07 -10.83
CA PHE A 271 -3.79 11.99 -10.18
C PHE A 271 -2.43 11.34 -9.87
N CYS A 272 -1.40 12.18 -9.87
CA CYS A 272 -0.06 11.87 -9.42
C CYS A 272 0.55 13.09 -8.72
N TYR A 273 1.03 12.88 -7.50
CA TYR A 273 1.74 13.83 -6.67
C TYR A 273 3.07 13.22 -6.26
N TRP A 274 4.10 14.03 -6.11
CA TRP A 274 5.37 13.58 -5.57
C TRP A 274 5.91 14.55 -4.53
N TRP A 275 6.52 13.97 -3.51
CA TRP A 275 7.17 14.69 -2.44
C TRP A 275 8.67 14.70 -2.69
N ASP A 276 9.24 15.90 -2.75
CA ASP A 276 10.68 16.10 -2.89
C ASP A 276 11.10 17.35 -2.13
N ALA A 277 12.31 17.35 -1.57
CA ALA A 277 12.88 18.48 -0.84
C ALA A 277 11.92 19.14 0.18
N GLY A 278 11.09 18.34 0.85
CA GLY A 278 10.18 18.83 1.89
C GLY A 278 8.87 19.44 1.37
N ARG A 279 8.51 19.22 0.10
CA ARG A 279 7.31 19.83 -0.52
C ARG A 279 6.60 18.84 -1.46
N TRP A 280 5.28 19.00 -1.58
CA TRP A 280 4.47 18.29 -2.57
C TRP A 280 4.43 19.04 -3.90
N TYR A 281 4.54 18.28 -4.99
CA TYR A 281 4.45 18.77 -6.36
C TYR A 281 3.46 17.91 -7.16
N ARG A 282 2.93 18.49 -8.24
CA ARG A 282 2.09 17.80 -9.22
C ARG A 282 2.31 18.34 -10.63
N GLY A 283 2.00 17.53 -11.64
CA GLY A 283 1.83 17.99 -13.02
C GLY A 283 0.43 18.56 -13.21
N GLN A 284 -0.29 18.07 -14.21
CA GLN A 284 -1.70 18.43 -14.45
C GLN A 284 -2.71 17.69 -13.57
N SER A 285 -2.27 17.03 -12.48
CA SER A 285 -3.18 16.41 -11.52
C SER A 285 -4.19 17.44 -10.97
N PRO A 286 -5.46 17.06 -10.74
CA PRO A 286 -6.44 17.93 -10.12
C PRO A 286 -6.06 18.22 -8.65
N PRO A 287 -6.50 19.33 -8.05
CA PRO A 287 -6.24 19.65 -6.64
C PRO A 287 -6.65 18.53 -5.68
N ALA A 288 -5.97 18.42 -4.53
CA ALA A 288 -6.15 17.31 -3.59
C ALA A 288 -7.59 17.11 -3.09
N LYS A 289 -8.37 18.19 -2.95
CA LYS A 289 -9.80 18.14 -2.59
C LYS A 289 -10.64 17.32 -3.57
N ASP A 290 -10.28 17.32 -4.84
CA ASP A 290 -10.98 16.59 -5.90
C ASP A 290 -10.55 15.11 -5.94
N CYS A 291 -9.49 14.76 -5.20
CA CYS A 291 -8.98 13.41 -5.02
C CYS A 291 -9.49 12.76 -3.71
N ALA A 292 -10.34 13.45 -2.93
CA ALA A 292 -10.57 13.08 -1.54
C ALA A 292 -11.20 11.70 -1.33
N GLN A 293 -12.01 11.23 -2.27
CA GLN A 293 -12.61 9.89 -2.22
C GLN A 293 -11.57 8.77 -2.32
N ALA A 294 -10.40 9.04 -2.90
CA ALA A 294 -9.32 8.07 -3.10
C ALA A 294 -8.36 7.98 -1.90
N LEU A 295 -8.63 8.68 -0.78
CA LEU A 295 -7.74 8.77 0.37
C LEU A 295 -8.46 8.41 1.67
N PRO A 296 -7.81 7.73 2.63
CA PRO A 296 -8.47 7.21 3.82
C PRO A 296 -8.76 8.28 4.91
N GLY A 297 -8.96 9.56 4.56
CA GLY A 297 -9.27 10.61 5.55
C GLY A 297 -8.05 11.19 6.29
N VAL A 298 -6.87 11.20 5.66
CA VAL A 298 -5.57 11.59 6.26
C VAL A 298 -5.36 13.11 6.52
N TRP A 299 -6.41 13.92 6.37
CA TRP A 299 -6.31 15.37 6.23
C TRP A 299 -5.91 16.11 7.51
N THR A 300 -6.49 15.72 8.65
CA THR A 300 -6.23 16.32 9.95
C THR A 300 -6.12 15.26 11.03
N ALA A 301 -5.47 15.60 12.15
CA ALA A 301 -5.35 14.70 13.29
C ALA A 301 -6.74 14.39 13.89
N GLU A 302 -7.65 15.37 13.87
CA GLU A 302 -9.03 15.21 14.33
C GLU A 302 -9.80 14.22 13.46
N THR A 303 -9.71 14.32 12.13
CA THR A 303 -10.36 13.34 11.23
C THR A 303 -9.87 11.92 11.50
N VAL A 304 -8.56 11.74 11.69
CA VAL A 304 -7.98 10.42 11.97
C VAL A 304 -8.46 9.90 13.32
N ARG A 305 -8.44 10.73 14.37
CA ARG A 305 -8.95 10.37 15.70
C ARG A 305 -10.42 9.97 15.65
N ASP A 306 -11.25 10.73 14.94
CA ASP A 306 -12.69 10.49 14.84
C ASP A 306 -12.95 9.15 14.14
N LEU A 307 -12.23 8.85 13.04
CA LEU A 307 -12.28 7.55 12.36
C LEU A 307 -11.87 6.39 13.27
N VAL A 308 -10.76 6.54 14.01
CA VAL A 308 -10.32 5.51 14.97
C VAL A 308 -11.38 5.27 16.04
N THR A 309 -11.99 6.34 16.56
CA THR A 309 -13.00 6.26 17.62
C THR A 309 -14.30 5.64 17.10
N GLU A 310 -14.72 5.96 15.88
CA GLU A 310 -15.92 5.41 15.24
C GLU A 310 -15.82 3.89 15.03
N LEU A 311 -14.64 3.39 14.65
CA LEU A 311 -14.40 1.96 14.44
C LEU A 311 -14.46 1.15 15.74
N ILE A 312 -14.11 1.76 16.87
CA ILE A 312 -14.07 1.11 18.18
C ILE A 312 -15.42 1.37 18.89
N VAL A 313 -16.48 0.74 18.38
CA VAL A 313 -17.85 0.89 18.90
C VAL A 313 -17.94 0.33 20.33
N ASP A 314 -17.75 1.17 21.36
CA ASP A 314 -18.22 0.92 22.73
C ASP A 314 -18.12 2.15 23.65
N ALA A 315 -18.97 2.15 24.68
CA ALA A 315 -19.27 3.23 25.64
C ALA A 315 -18.11 3.68 26.57
N GLY A 316 -16.92 3.92 26.03
CA GLY A 316 -15.72 4.38 26.75
C GLY A 316 -15.55 5.90 26.86
N GLY A 317 -16.46 6.71 26.29
CA GLY A 317 -16.49 8.17 26.46
C GLY A 317 -15.19 8.92 26.12
N HIS A 318 -15.05 10.14 26.65
CA HIS A 318 -13.92 11.06 26.40
C HIS A 318 -12.52 10.48 26.67
N VAL A 319 -12.38 9.42 27.47
CA VAL A 319 -11.09 8.80 27.78
C VAL A 319 -10.50 8.11 26.54
N ARG A 320 -11.32 7.38 25.77
CA ARG A 320 -10.86 6.75 24.52
C ARG A 320 -10.58 7.77 23.43
N GLU A 321 -11.34 8.86 23.37
CA GLU A 321 -11.07 9.97 22.45
C GLU A 321 -9.70 10.60 22.71
N GLN A 322 -9.32 10.78 23.99
CA GLN A 322 -8.00 11.26 24.38
C GLN A 322 -6.89 10.26 24.05
N ALA A 323 -7.11 8.97 24.30
CA ALA A 323 -6.15 7.91 23.94
C ALA A 323 -5.94 7.86 22.41
N ALA A 324 -7.00 7.96 21.62
CA ALA A 324 -6.91 8.01 20.16
C ALA A 324 -6.14 9.26 19.70
N ALA A 325 -6.38 10.43 20.30
CA ALA A 325 -5.63 11.64 20.00
C ALA A 325 -4.13 11.50 20.35
N ALA A 326 -3.81 10.89 21.50
CA ALA A 326 -2.44 10.61 21.91
C ALA A 326 -1.74 9.65 20.94
N LEU A 327 -2.45 8.62 20.48
CA LEU A 327 -1.95 7.67 19.48
C LEU A 327 -1.64 8.35 18.14
N VAL A 328 -2.53 9.21 17.64
CA VAL A 328 -2.30 9.98 16.40
C VAL A 328 -1.08 10.88 16.55
N SER A 329 -0.97 11.62 17.65
CA SER A 329 0.16 12.50 17.93
C SER A 329 1.49 11.73 18.02
N ALA A 330 1.49 10.57 18.69
CA ALA A 330 2.65 9.70 18.77
C ALA A 330 3.06 9.13 17.40
N ALA A 331 2.08 8.78 16.55
CA ALA A 331 2.34 8.33 15.19
C ALA A 331 2.98 9.43 14.34
N GLU A 332 2.43 10.65 14.37
CA GLU A 332 3.01 11.79 13.66
C GLU A 332 4.44 12.12 14.12
N ALA A 333 4.77 11.84 15.38
CA ALA A 333 6.09 11.99 15.95
C ALA A 333 7.04 10.78 15.72
N GLY A 334 6.56 9.68 15.13
CA GLY A 334 7.33 8.45 14.95
C GLY A 334 7.65 7.72 16.27
N LYS A 335 6.74 7.77 17.24
CA LYS A 335 6.95 7.31 18.62
C LYS A 335 5.83 6.41 19.13
N VAL A 336 5.17 5.65 18.26
CA VAL A 336 4.11 4.74 18.68
C VAL A 336 4.69 3.64 19.58
N THR A 337 4.01 3.35 20.69
CA THR A 337 4.40 2.30 21.64
C THR A 337 3.25 1.30 21.83
N PRO A 338 3.52 0.05 22.25
CA PRO A 338 2.47 -0.93 22.53
C PRO A 338 1.47 -0.44 23.59
N ALA A 339 1.94 0.31 24.58
CA ALA A 339 1.09 0.87 25.63
C ALA A 339 0.01 1.80 25.07
N LEU A 340 0.34 2.66 24.09
CA LEU A 340 -0.64 3.54 23.44
C LEU A 340 -1.71 2.75 22.68
N LEU A 341 -1.35 1.61 22.08
CA LEU A 341 -2.34 0.74 21.44
C LEU A 341 -3.27 0.11 22.49
N MET A 342 -2.73 -0.35 23.61
CA MET A 342 -3.53 -0.93 24.71
C MET A 342 -4.51 0.09 25.31
N GLU A 343 -4.13 1.37 25.42
CA GLU A 343 -5.04 2.43 25.88
C GLU A 343 -6.24 2.64 24.93
N VAL A 344 -6.05 2.42 23.63
CA VAL A 344 -7.08 2.61 22.60
C VAL A 344 -7.93 1.35 22.39
N PHE A 345 -7.29 0.20 22.23
CA PHE A 345 -7.95 -1.06 21.85
C PHE A 345 -8.24 -1.99 23.05
N GLY A 346 -7.62 -1.75 24.21
CA GLY A 346 -7.73 -2.64 25.38
C GLY A 346 -6.85 -3.89 25.28
N ASP A 347 -6.93 -4.74 26.31
CA ASP A 347 -6.15 -5.97 26.49
C ASP A 347 -6.93 -7.26 26.15
N GLY A 348 -8.16 -7.13 25.64
CA GLY A 348 -9.04 -8.25 25.35
C GLY A 348 -8.98 -8.75 23.91
N GLU A 349 -9.39 -9.99 23.68
CA GLU A 349 -9.42 -10.66 22.35
C GLU A 349 -10.34 -10.02 21.30
N ARG A 350 -11.09 -8.98 21.69
CA ARG A 350 -12.04 -8.28 20.82
C ARG A 350 -11.35 -7.60 19.65
N PHE A 351 -10.20 -6.98 19.89
CA PHE A 351 -9.43 -6.26 18.88
C PHE A 351 -8.09 -6.96 18.64
N ASP A 352 -7.63 -6.94 17.39
CA ASP A 352 -6.33 -7.43 16.97
C ASP A 352 -5.25 -6.35 17.16
N ALA A 353 -4.87 -6.13 18.43
CA ALA A 353 -3.84 -5.14 18.77
C ALA A 353 -2.46 -5.48 18.18
N ASP A 354 -2.14 -6.77 18.01
CA ASP A 354 -0.90 -7.23 17.41
C ASP A 354 -0.85 -6.94 15.91
N GLY A 355 -1.96 -7.18 15.19
CA GLY A 355 -2.12 -6.78 13.80
C GLY A 355 -2.01 -5.27 13.62
N ALA A 356 -2.60 -4.49 14.53
CA ALA A 356 -2.48 -3.04 14.54
C ALA A 356 -1.03 -2.57 14.78
N TRP A 357 -0.33 -3.18 15.73
CA TRP A 357 1.09 -2.92 15.99
C TRP A 357 1.96 -3.22 14.76
N HIS A 358 1.67 -4.32 14.08
CA HIS A 358 2.37 -4.71 12.85
C HIS A 358 2.24 -3.64 11.75
N GLN A 359 1.07 -3.00 11.59
CA GLN A 359 0.89 -1.89 10.64
C GLN A 359 1.84 -0.72 10.94
N TYR A 360 2.02 -0.36 12.21
CA TYR A 360 2.96 0.69 12.61
C TYR A 360 4.43 0.30 12.43
N THR A 361 4.77 -0.97 12.67
CA THR A 361 6.12 -1.49 12.40
C THR A 361 6.44 -1.43 10.91
N LEU A 362 5.53 -1.87 10.04
CA LEU A 362 5.69 -1.77 8.59
C LEU A 362 5.83 -0.32 8.12
N ALA A 363 5.17 0.61 8.80
CA ALA A 363 5.27 2.03 8.53
C ALA A 363 6.56 2.67 9.09
N GLY A 364 7.31 2.02 9.97
CA GLY A 364 8.49 2.59 10.61
C GLY A 364 8.19 3.80 11.50
N VAL A 365 7.00 3.85 12.12
CA VAL A 365 6.60 4.95 13.03
C VAL A 365 6.54 4.54 14.50
N VAL A 366 7.05 3.35 14.81
CA VAL A 366 7.20 2.87 16.18
C VAL A 366 8.40 3.53 16.85
N ALA A 367 8.31 3.75 18.16
CA ALA A 367 9.46 4.21 18.93
C ALA A 367 10.56 3.14 18.88
N THR A 368 11.60 3.38 18.08
CA THR A 368 12.86 2.65 18.19
C THR A 368 13.57 3.16 19.45
N ALA A 369 13.19 2.64 20.61
CA ALA A 369 14.17 2.60 21.69
C ALA A 369 15.35 1.76 21.17
N PRO A 370 16.61 2.20 21.32
CA PRO A 370 17.72 1.32 21.01
C PRO A 370 17.53 0.02 21.79
N GLU A 371 17.54 -1.13 21.08
CA GLU A 371 17.42 -2.46 21.66
C GLU A 371 18.51 -2.60 22.74
N GLU A 372 18.08 -2.58 24.01
CA GLU A 372 18.88 -2.66 25.24
C GLU A 372 20.10 -1.72 25.30
N GLN A 373 20.00 -0.67 26.12
CA GLN A 373 21.16 0.11 26.56
C GLN A 373 22.29 -0.84 26.98
N MET A 374 23.47 -0.70 26.36
CA MET A 374 24.58 -1.63 26.59
C MET A 374 24.93 -1.62 28.08
N PRO A 375 25.08 -2.77 28.75
CA PRO A 375 25.52 -2.78 30.15
C PRO A 375 26.99 -2.34 30.26
N ALA A 376 27.33 -1.63 31.35
CA ALA A 376 28.68 -1.10 31.60
C ALA A 376 29.79 -2.16 31.46
N GLU A 377 29.50 -3.39 31.90
CA GLU A 377 30.39 -4.55 31.86
C GLU A 377 30.78 -4.92 30.42
N ARG A 378 29.84 -4.76 29.47
CA ARG A 378 30.08 -5.02 28.05
C ARG A 378 30.97 -3.95 27.43
N ALA A 379 30.75 -2.67 27.77
CA ALA A 379 31.60 -1.57 27.33
C ALA A 379 33.05 -1.72 27.86
N LEU A 380 33.21 -2.05 29.15
CA LEU A 380 34.52 -2.33 29.75
C LEU A 380 35.23 -3.51 29.06
N LYS A 381 34.49 -4.58 28.74
CA LYS A 381 35.03 -5.74 28.02
C LYS A 381 35.53 -5.36 26.63
N LEU A 382 34.75 -4.61 25.85
CA LEU A 382 35.12 -4.18 24.50
C LEU A 382 36.40 -3.34 24.49
N VAL A 383 36.55 -2.42 25.45
CA VAL A 383 37.75 -1.58 25.57
C VAL A 383 38.98 -2.40 25.96
N ARG A 384 38.84 -3.36 26.89
CA ARG A 384 39.95 -4.28 27.25
C ARG A 384 40.40 -5.13 26.06
N GLU A 385 39.44 -5.66 25.29
CA GLU A 385 39.71 -6.42 24.07
C GLU A 385 40.39 -5.54 23.01
N TYR A 386 39.95 -4.29 22.84
CA TYR A 386 40.56 -3.33 21.91
C TYR A 386 42.01 -3.00 22.27
N ILE A 387 42.28 -2.67 23.54
CA ILE A 387 43.63 -2.35 24.03
C ILE A 387 44.59 -3.53 23.86
N THR A 388 44.15 -4.72 24.27
CA THR A 388 44.96 -5.95 24.18
C THR A 388 45.21 -6.35 22.73
N GLY A 389 44.18 -6.28 21.88
CA GLY A 389 44.27 -6.67 20.48
C GLY A 389 45.13 -5.73 19.62
N ARG A 390 45.24 -4.45 20.00
CA ARG A 390 46.10 -3.46 19.33
C ARG A 390 47.49 -3.32 19.95
N GLY A 391 47.76 -4.00 21.07
CA GLY A 391 49.03 -3.91 21.78
C GLY A 391 49.34 -2.51 22.29
N LEU A 392 48.32 -1.75 22.69
CA LEU A 392 48.51 -0.39 23.23
C LEU A 392 49.25 -0.48 24.57
N ASP A 393 50.14 0.48 24.82
CA ASP A 393 50.94 0.51 26.04
C ASP A 393 50.06 0.87 27.24
N THR A 394 49.83 -0.09 28.13
CA THR A 394 49.07 0.09 29.38
C THR A 394 49.93 0.49 30.57
N THR A 395 51.20 0.85 30.34
CA THR A 395 52.12 1.27 31.41
C THR A 395 51.55 2.51 32.11
N GLY A 396 51.14 2.35 33.37
CA GLY A 396 50.58 3.43 34.19
C GLY A 396 49.04 3.49 34.28
N TYR A 397 48.31 2.52 33.70
CA TYR A 397 46.87 2.36 33.88
C TYR A 397 46.41 0.90 33.68
N PRO A 398 46.26 0.11 34.77
CA PRO A 398 45.84 -1.29 34.67
C PRO A 398 44.43 -1.45 34.08
N LEU A 399 44.27 -2.40 33.16
CA LEU A 399 42.97 -2.72 32.52
C LEU A 399 41.87 -3.12 33.52
N ALA A 400 42.26 -3.62 34.70
CA ALA A 400 41.35 -3.98 35.78
C ALA A 400 40.70 -2.75 36.44
N GLU A 401 41.32 -1.58 36.34
CA GLU A 401 40.91 -0.33 37.01
C GLU A 401 40.09 0.60 36.10
N LEU A 402 39.76 0.17 34.89
CA LEU A 402 38.90 0.94 33.99
C LEU A 402 37.50 1.15 34.60
N VAL A 403 37.01 2.37 34.48
CA VAL A 403 35.66 2.80 34.89
C VAL A 403 34.89 3.18 33.63
N ALA A 404 33.60 2.85 33.63
CA ALA A 404 32.66 3.25 32.58
C ALA A 404 31.66 4.27 33.14
N GLU A 405 31.56 5.42 32.50
CA GLU A 405 30.64 6.50 32.82
C GLU A 405 29.62 6.66 31.69
N ARG A 406 28.34 6.76 32.03
CA ARG A 406 27.25 6.76 31.06
C ARG A 406 27.03 8.15 30.45
N PHE A 407 26.83 8.22 29.13
CA PHE A 407 26.26 9.38 28.45
C PHE A 407 25.05 8.97 27.58
N SER A 408 24.48 9.90 26.80
CA SER A 408 23.15 9.73 26.23
C SER A 408 23.01 8.52 25.28
N VAL A 409 24.05 8.19 24.50
CA VAL A 409 24.05 7.09 23.51
C VAL A 409 25.15 6.04 23.73
N GLY A 410 25.80 6.03 24.89
CA GLY A 410 26.94 5.14 25.13
C GLY A 410 27.68 5.33 26.46
N TRP A 411 28.92 4.85 26.51
CA TRP A 411 29.81 4.80 27.66
C TRP A 411 31.16 5.46 27.37
N LEU A 412 31.58 6.33 28.29
CA LEU A 412 32.93 6.86 28.38
C LEU A 412 33.76 5.92 29.26
N VAL A 413 34.80 5.31 28.73
CA VAL A 413 35.67 4.37 29.45
C VAL A 413 37.07 4.96 29.62
N TYR A 414 37.53 5.04 30.86
CA TYR A 414 38.82 5.63 31.21
C TYR A 414 39.40 5.01 32.50
N ALA A 415 40.70 5.24 32.73
CA ALA A 415 41.36 4.88 33.98
C ALA A 415 41.37 6.07 34.95
N PRO A 416 40.80 5.95 36.17
CA PRO A 416 40.73 7.04 37.13
C PRO A 416 42.13 7.47 37.60
N VAL A 417 42.26 8.74 38.00
CA VAL A 417 43.53 9.32 38.49
C VAL A 417 43.42 9.53 40.00
N PRO A 418 44.37 9.01 40.81
CA PRO A 418 44.44 9.34 42.23
C PRO A 418 44.64 10.85 42.45
N VAL A 419 44.01 11.38 43.49
CA VAL A 419 44.09 12.82 43.82
C VAL A 419 45.55 13.23 44.05
N GLY A 420 46.04 14.21 43.28
CA GLY A 420 47.40 14.77 43.41
C GLY A 420 48.41 14.34 42.34
N THR A 421 48.03 13.51 41.37
CA THR A 421 48.90 13.10 40.24
C THR A 421 48.47 13.74 38.92
N ILE A 422 49.44 14.21 38.13
CA ILE A 422 49.23 14.68 36.75
C ILE A 422 49.45 13.49 35.83
N ALA A 423 48.40 13.06 35.12
CA ALA A 423 48.49 11.98 34.14
C ALA A 423 48.66 12.59 32.74
N ILE A 424 49.80 12.32 32.09
CA ILE A 424 50.08 12.70 30.71
C ILE A 424 49.87 11.45 29.84
N ASP A 425 49.25 11.61 28.68
CA ASP A 425 49.11 10.57 27.63
C ASP A 425 48.16 9.39 27.93
N ARG A 426 47.03 9.62 28.62
CA ARG A 426 46.01 8.58 28.85
C ARG A 426 44.98 8.50 27.74
N ALA A 427 44.68 7.26 27.36
CA ALA A 427 43.65 6.91 26.39
C ALA A 427 42.24 7.02 26.98
N VAL A 428 41.37 7.76 26.30
CA VAL A 428 39.93 7.85 26.61
C VAL A 428 39.17 7.17 25.49
N PHE A 429 38.23 6.29 25.85
CA PHE A 429 37.46 5.51 24.90
C PHE A 429 35.98 5.85 25.00
N TYR A 430 35.32 5.93 23.84
CA TYR A 430 33.89 6.15 23.70
C TYR A 430 33.29 4.91 23.06
N VAL A 431 32.28 4.33 23.70
CA VAL A 431 31.61 3.11 23.25
C VAL A 431 30.12 3.41 23.08
N ALA A 432 29.61 3.38 21.87
CA ALA A 432 28.18 3.54 21.60
C ALA A 432 27.40 2.27 21.96
N ASP A 433 26.09 2.40 22.19
CA ASP A 433 25.20 1.27 22.45
C ASP A 433 25.17 0.25 21.29
N ASP A 434 25.46 0.70 20.07
CA ASP A 434 25.59 -0.14 18.87
C ASP A 434 26.89 -0.97 18.81
N GLY A 435 27.81 -0.81 19.78
CA GLY A 435 29.10 -1.48 19.81
C GLY A 435 30.25 -0.73 19.15
N THR A 436 30.00 0.44 18.55
CA THR A 436 31.05 1.28 17.95
C THR A 436 31.98 1.81 19.03
N LEU A 437 33.30 1.61 18.87
CA LEU A 437 34.32 2.05 19.80
C LEU A 437 35.28 3.02 19.13
N GLU A 438 35.46 4.19 19.73
CA GLU A 438 36.42 5.21 19.30
C GLU A 438 37.40 5.58 20.42
N HIS A 439 38.63 5.88 20.02
CA HIS A 439 39.72 6.30 20.88
C HIS A 439 40.06 7.76 20.60
N SER A 440 39.99 8.61 21.63
CA SER A 440 40.30 10.04 21.50
C SER A 440 41.67 10.37 22.09
N SER A 441 42.46 11.17 21.36
CA SER A 441 43.69 11.78 21.86
C SER A 441 43.38 13.07 22.63
N SER A 442 44.17 13.36 23.67
CA SER A 442 43.97 14.38 24.73
C SER A 442 43.76 15.86 24.33
N SER A 443 43.59 16.17 23.03
CA SER A 443 43.49 17.53 22.50
C SER A 443 42.05 18.07 22.36
N VAL A 444 41.03 17.24 22.57
CA VAL A 444 39.60 17.61 22.45
C VAL A 444 38.91 17.45 23.79
N THR A 445 38.03 18.38 24.16
CA THR A 445 37.30 18.26 25.42
C THR A 445 36.28 17.11 25.35
N PRO A 446 36.04 16.38 26.46
CA PRO A 446 35.10 15.26 26.44
C PRO A 446 33.68 15.65 25.98
N ALA A 447 33.22 16.86 26.32
CA ALA A 447 31.89 17.35 25.93
C ALA A 447 31.76 17.56 24.41
N GLU A 448 32.77 18.12 23.76
CA GLU A 448 32.77 18.31 22.30
C GLU A 448 32.82 16.97 21.56
N PHE A 449 33.60 16.02 22.06
CA PHE A 449 33.69 14.68 21.48
C PHE A 449 32.37 13.91 21.64
N ILE A 450 31.73 13.98 22.81
CA ILE A 450 30.43 13.33 23.05
C ILE A 450 29.37 13.86 22.08
N ALA A 451 29.28 15.18 21.87
CA ALA A 451 28.31 15.76 20.95
C ALA A 451 28.53 15.33 19.49
N GLU A 452 29.80 15.20 19.05
CA GLU A 452 30.13 14.65 17.74
C GLU A 452 29.74 13.18 17.63
N PHE A 453 30.10 12.40 18.64
CA PHE A 453 29.86 10.97 18.68
C PHE A 453 28.35 10.65 18.71
N GLU A 454 27.54 11.46 19.40
CA GLU A 454 26.07 11.41 19.40
C GLU A 454 25.47 11.70 18.03
N ARG A 455 26.01 12.68 17.32
CA ARG A 455 25.60 13.00 15.95
C ARG A 455 25.89 11.83 15.01
N GLN A 456 27.10 11.28 15.07
CA GLN A 456 27.50 10.15 14.23
C GLN A 456 26.69 8.88 14.54
N PHE A 457 26.38 8.62 15.81
CA PHE A 457 25.46 7.55 16.21
C PHE A 457 24.08 7.73 15.56
N THR A 458 23.54 8.96 15.61
CA THR A 458 22.26 9.29 14.96
C THR A 458 22.34 9.12 13.44
N ASP A 459 23.44 9.52 12.81
CA ASP A 459 23.69 9.36 11.37
C ASP A 459 23.80 7.87 10.97
N ARG A 460 24.49 7.04 11.76
CA ARG A 460 24.60 5.59 11.52
C ARG A 460 23.25 4.89 11.64
N HIS A 461 22.48 5.22 12.68
CA HIS A 461 21.15 4.65 12.85
C HIS A 461 20.11 5.18 11.86
N SER A 462 20.35 6.34 11.25
CA SER A 462 19.55 6.80 10.11
C SER A 462 19.99 6.23 8.76
N LEU A 463 21.18 5.63 8.67
CA LEU A 463 21.71 4.95 7.46
C LEU A 463 21.53 3.41 7.49
N GLU A 464 21.61 2.76 8.65
CA GLU A 464 21.46 1.30 8.78
C GLU A 464 20.02 0.82 8.54
N GLU A 465 19.02 1.67 8.80
CA GLU A 465 17.62 1.39 8.42
C GLU A 465 17.43 1.29 6.89
N GLY A 466 18.37 1.82 6.09
CA GLY A 466 18.38 1.69 4.64
C GLY A 466 19.06 0.42 4.09
N CYS A 467 19.92 -0.25 4.87
CA CYS A 467 20.75 -1.36 4.36
C CYS A 467 20.53 -2.72 5.06
N ARG A 468 19.94 -2.77 6.27
CA ARG A 468 19.86 -4.02 7.05
C ARG A 468 18.93 -5.10 6.47
N TRP A 469 18.14 -4.79 5.43
CA TRP A 469 17.29 -5.76 4.73
C TRP A 469 17.91 -6.40 3.47
N ILE A 470 19.08 -5.96 2.99
CA ILE A 470 19.69 -6.51 1.76
C ILE A 470 20.53 -7.78 2.03
N THR A 471 20.90 -8.05 3.28
CA THR A 471 21.76 -9.21 3.61
C THR A 471 21.19 -9.99 4.79
N GLY A 472 20.17 -10.82 4.54
CA GLY A 472 19.56 -11.56 5.65
C GLY A 472 18.61 -12.71 5.32
N SER A 473 18.74 -13.42 4.20
CA SER A 473 18.41 -14.87 4.09
C SER A 473 18.77 -15.43 2.70
N ALA A 474 20.06 -15.50 2.39
CA ALA A 474 20.54 -16.45 1.39
C ALA A 474 20.83 -17.76 2.13
N LYS A 475 19.88 -18.69 2.12
CA LYS A 475 20.17 -20.09 2.45
C LYS A 475 20.89 -20.70 1.25
N GLU A 476 22.18 -20.96 1.46
CA GLU A 476 23.09 -21.62 0.55
C GLU A 476 22.56 -23.03 0.16
N PRO A 477 22.55 -23.41 -1.13
CA PRO A 477 22.07 -24.72 -1.55
C PRO A 477 23.13 -25.80 -1.26
N ASP A 478 22.69 -26.83 -0.54
CA ASP A 478 23.46 -28.01 -0.19
C ASP A 478 24.01 -28.70 -1.45
N ARG A 479 25.33 -28.64 -1.62
CA ARG A 479 26.10 -29.42 -2.59
C ARG A 479 26.43 -30.79 -2.00
N ARG A 480 25.61 -31.79 -2.32
CA ARG A 480 25.96 -33.23 -2.45
C ARG A 480 24.73 -33.89 -3.07
N THR A 481 24.75 -34.37 -4.31
CA THR A 481 25.22 -35.73 -4.61
C THR A 481 25.47 -35.86 -6.12
N THR A 482 26.73 -36.03 -6.51
CA THR A 482 27.13 -36.57 -7.83
C THR A 482 27.53 -38.03 -7.67
N ARG A 483 26.81 -38.92 -8.37
CA ARG A 483 27.21 -40.24 -8.90
C ARG A 483 25.98 -40.78 -9.64
N SER A 484 26.01 -41.30 -10.85
CA SER A 484 27.10 -41.67 -11.76
C SER A 484 26.47 -41.89 -13.13
N VAL A 485 27.20 -41.50 -14.17
CA VAL A 485 26.98 -41.84 -15.57
C VAL A 485 27.09 -43.35 -15.78
N THR A 486 26.17 -43.92 -16.53
CA THR A 486 26.44 -45.06 -17.42
C THR A 486 25.74 -44.80 -18.75
N GLU A 487 26.58 -44.54 -19.77
CA GLU A 487 26.44 -44.89 -21.19
C GLU A 487 25.70 -46.24 -21.37
N SER A 488 24.99 -46.62 -22.43
CA SER A 488 24.74 -46.22 -23.84
C SER A 488 23.73 -47.29 -24.36
N PRO A 489 23.43 -47.46 -25.67
CA PRO A 489 22.98 -46.54 -26.72
C PRO A 489 21.67 -47.04 -27.41
N ILE A 490 21.31 -46.35 -28.51
CA ILE A 490 20.24 -46.54 -29.50
C ILE A 490 19.06 -45.59 -29.31
#